data_AF-A0A924EKJ3-F1
#
_entry.id   AF-A0A924EKJ3-F1
#
_cell.length_a   1.000
_cell.length_b   1.000
_cell.length_c   1.000
_cell.angle_alpha   90.00
_cell.angle_beta   90.00
_cell.angle_gamma   90.00
#
_symmetry.space_group_name_H-M   'P 1'
#
loop_
_entity.id
_entity.type
_entity.pdbx_description
1 polymer ?
#
loop_
_entity_poly.entity_id
_entity_poly.type
_entity_poly.pdbx_seq_one_letter_code
_entity_poly.pdbx_strand_id
1 'polypeptide(L)'
;MAAFKEHATFGFWKASLIEDADQLLTLKDKQTMGNLGKLQTMADLPPDDALIRYIKAAMKLNEDGVKIPKKQKAPGVKTIETPEYFAAALADVMCQKPKKISRPSPIHKWLEEAKTETARNKRMAQAVEWIENGKGQNWKYEKC
;
A
#
# COMPACT_ATOMS: atom_id res chain seq x y z
N MET A 1 -14.03 3.04 -13.84
CA MET A 1 -14.90 2.07 -14.55
C MET A 1 -14.00 1.16 -15.36
N ALA A 2 -14.32 -0.13 -15.46
CA ALA A 2 -13.61 -1.07 -16.31
C ALA A 2 -14.60 -2.00 -17.00
N ALA A 3 -14.31 -2.41 -18.23
CA ALA A 3 -15.09 -3.34 -19.02
C ALA A 3 -14.31 -4.64 -19.23
N PHE A 4 -15.01 -5.77 -19.12
CA PHE A 4 -14.49 -7.12 -19.35
C PHE A 4 -15.38 -7.82 -20.36
N LYS A 5 -14.94 -9.00 -20.83
CA LYS A 5 -15.67 -9.76 -21.86
C LYS A 5 -17.11 -10.10 -21.46
N GLU A 6 -17.33 -10.43 -20.18
CA GLU A 6 -18.62 -10.93 -19.67
C GLU A 6 -19.34 -9.95 -18.73
N HIS A 7 -18.71 -8.82 -18.37
CA HIS A 7 -19.30 -7.85 -17.43
C HIS A 7 -18.58 -6.49 -17.46
N ALA A 8 -19.26 -5.47 -16.96
CA ALA A 8 -18.68 -4.18 -16.63
C ALA A 8 -18.63 -3.97 -15.10
N THR A 9 -17.72 -3.10 -14.68
CA THR A 9 -17.59 -2.69 -13.29
C THR A 9 -17.58 -1.17 -13.19
N PHE A 10 -18.38 -0.66 -12.26
CA PHE A 10 -18.47 0.76 -11.95
C PHE A 10 -18.33 0.99 -10.46
N GLY A 11 -17.69 2.10 -10.09
CA GLY A 11 -17.47 2.46 -8.70
C GLY A 11 -16.99 3.89 -8.56
N PHE A 12 -17.19 4.44 -7.37
CA PHE A 12 -16.73 5.76 -6.96
C PHE A 12 -15.54 5.63 -6.02
N TRP A 13 -14.53 6.47 -6.24
CA TRP A 13 -13.31 6.51 -5.44
C TRP A 13 -13.58 6.77 -3.95
N LYS A 14 -14.54 7.67 -3.67
CA LYS A 14 -14.94 8.08 -2.31
C LYS A 14 -16.23 7.41 -1.85
N ALA A 15 -16.59 6.23 -2.36
CA ALA A 15 -17.90 5.64 -2.04
C ALA A 15 -18.15 5.37 -0.57
N SER A 16 -17.11 5.13 0.23
CA SER A 16 -17.28 5.00 1.69
C SER A 16 -17.77 6.29 2.38
N LEU A 17 -17.78 7.42 1.67
CA LEU A 17 -18.26 8.72 2.13
C LEU A 17 -19.59 9.12 1.48
N ILE A 18 -20.09 8.34 0.53
CA ILE A 18 -21.38 8.58 -0.12
C ILE A 18 -22.46 7.93 0.74
N GLU A 19 -23.55 8.65 0.97
CA GLU A 19 -24.72 8.12 1.67
C GLU A 19 -25.46 7.14 0.75
N ASP A 20 -25.48 5.87 1.14
CA ASP A 20 -26.07 4.78 0.36
C ASP A 20 -27.50 4.47 0.85
N ALA A 21 -28.42 5.39 0.57
CA ALA A 21 -29.81 5.27 1.01
C ALA A 21 -30.52 4.04 0.40
N ASP A 22 -30.16 3.67 -0.84
CA ASP A 22 -30.77 2.56 -1.56
C ASP A 22 -30.02 1.22 -1.36
N GLN A 23 -28.95 1.19 -0.54
CA GLN A 23 -28.11 0.01 -0.28
C GLN A 23 -27.54 -0.63 -1.56
N LEU A 24 -27.20 0.20 -2.55
CA LEU A 24 -26.70 -0.23 -3.86
C LEU A 24 -25.16 -0.28 -3.92
N LEU A 25 -24.47 0.38 -2.99
CA LEU A 25 -23.02 0.50 -2.98
C LEU A 25 -22.37 -0.56 -2.08
N THR A 26 -21.71 -1.51 -2.72
CA THR A 26 -20.92 -2.52 -2.02
C THR A 26 -19.53 -1.97 -1.68
N LEU A 27 -19.27 -1.69 -0.40
CA LEU A 27 -18.03 -1.06 0.07
C LEU A 27 -16.94 -2.03 0.54
N LYS A 28 -17.30 -3.28 0.85
CA LYS A 28 -16.43 -4.23 1.57
C LYS A 28 -16.15 -5.54 0.83
N ASP A 29 -16.79 -5.79 -0.32
CA ASP A 29 -16.55 -7.03 -1.05
C ASP A 29 -15.29 -6.94 -1.91
N LYS A 30 -14.29 -7.72 -1.50
CA LYS A 30 -13.02 -7.90 -2.23
C LYS A 30 -13.17 -8.61 -3.57
N GLN A 31 -14.34 -9.19 -3.86
CA GLN A 31 -14.53 -10.02 -5.04
C GLN A 31 -14.91 -9.23 -6.31
N THR A 32 -15.33 -7.96 -6.18
CA THR A 32 -15.74 -7.16 -7.33
C THR A 32 -14.98 -5.85 -7.39
N MET A 33 -14.35 -5.58 -8.53
CA MET A 33 -13.56 -4.36 -8.80
C MET A 33 -14.47 -3.15 -9.08
N GLY A 34 -15.42 -2.87 -8.19
CA GLY A 34 -16.41 -1.80 -8.33
C GLY A 34 -17.44 -1.84 -7.20
N ASN A 35 -18.19 -0.77 -7.05
CA ASN A 35 -19.13 -0.60 -5.94
C ASN A 35 -20.54 -1.04 -6.32
N LEU A 36 -20.85 -1.09 -7.63
CA LEU A 36 -22.12 -1.59 -8.15
C LEU A 36 -22.07 -3.07 -8.53
N GLY A 37 -21.08 -3.82 -8.03
CA GLY A 37 -20.94 -5.22 -8.38
C GLY A 37 -20.58 -5.45 -9.86
N LYS A 38 -20.93 -6.64 -10.37
CA LYS A 38 -20.69 -7.05 -11.77
C LYS A 38 -21.95 -6.79 -12.57
N LEU A 39 -21.85 -5.88 -13.53
CA LEU A 39 -22.95 -5.51 -14.42
C LEU A 39 -22.85 -6.39 -15.67
N GLN A 40 -23.72 -7.40 -15.81
CA GLN A 40 -23.74 -8.30 -16.96
C GLN A 40 -24.79 -7.87 -17.98
N THR A 41 -25.90 -7.31 -17.50
CA THR A 41 -27.05 -6.90 -18.28
C THR A 41 -27.48 -5.48 -17.90
N MET A 42 -28.34 -4.87 -18.73
CA MET A 42 -28.91 -3.56 -18.42
C MET A 42 -29.80 -3.57 -17.17
N ALA A 43 -30.36 -4.72 -16.80
CA ALA A 43 -31.19 -4.88 -15.60
C ALA A 43 -30.36 -4.88 -14.30
N ASP A 44 -29.06 -5.12 -14.39
CA ASP A 44 -28.16 -5.05 -13.23
C ASP A 44 -27.80 -3.60 -12.87
N LEU A 45 -28.13 -2.64 -13.74
CA LEU A 45 -27.88 -1.24 -13.50
C LEU A 45 -28.92 -0.68 -12.51
N PRO A 46 -28.50 0.11 -11.52
CA PRO A 46 -29.44 0.88 -10.71
C PRO A 46 -30.37 1.73 -11.56
N PRO A 47 -31.58 2.03 -11.06
CA PRO A 47 -32.45 3.03 -11.67
C PRO A 47 -31.71 4.35 -11.90
N ASP A 48 -31.98 5.01 -13.02
CA ASP A 48 -31.31 6.25 -13.43
C ASP A 48 -31.31 7.32 -12.32
N ASP A 49 -32.43 7.47 -11.61
CA ASP A 49 -32.57 8.42 -10.50
C ASP A 49 -31.61 8.12 -9.33
N ALA A 50 -31.36 6.85 -9.03
CA ALA A 50 -30.38 6.45 -8.02
C ALA A 50 -28.95 6.74 -8.51
N LEU A 51 -28.65 6.40 -9.76
CA LEU A 51 -27.33 6.64 -10.35
C LEU A 51 -26.99 8.13 -10.39
N ILE A 52 -27.94 8.98 -10.79
CA ILE A 52 -27.79 10.45 -10.82
C ILE A 52 -27.55 11.00 -9.41
N ARG A 53 -28.27 10.51 -8.40
CA ARG A 53 -28.05 10.89 -7.00
C ARG A 53 -26.63 10.57 -6.55
N TYR A 54 -26.13 9.36 -6.82
CA TYR A 54 -24.77 8.98 -6.45
C TYR A 54 -23.69 9.78 -7.17
N ILE A 55 -23.89 10.07 -8.46
CA ILE A 55 -22.96 10.91 -9.24
C ILE A 55 -22.90 12.31 -8.63
N LYS A 56 -24.04 12.93 -8.32
CA LYS A 56 -24.08 14.27 -7.70
C LYS A 56 -23.45 14.28 -6.31
N ALA A 57 -23.68 13.25 -5.50
CA ALA A 57 -23.03 13.11 -4.19
C ALA A 57 -21.50 12.99 -4.33
N ALA A 58 -21.02 12.18 -5.28
CA ALA A 58 -19.60 12.04 -5.58
C ALA A 58 -18.96 13.35 -6.08
N MET A 59 -19.68 14.10 -6.92
CA MET A 59 -19.27 15.43 -7.40
C MET A 59 -19.11 16.40 -6.24
N LYS A 60 -20.13 16.50 -5.36
CA LYS A 60 -20.09 17.37 -4.19
C LYS A 60 -18.90 17.06 -3.28
N LEU A 61 -18.62 15.78 -3.02
CA LEU A 61 -17.43 15.36 -2.24
C LEU A 61 -16.10 15.77 -2.90
N ASN A 62 -16.07 15.94 -4.21
CA ASN A 62 -14.89 16.43 -4.93
C ASN A 62 -14.78 17.95 -4.86
N GLU A 63 -15.88 18.67 -5.04
CA GLU A 63 -15.96 20.13 -4.90
C GLU A 63 -15.60 20.59 -3.48
N ASP A 64 -16.11 19.88 -2.46
CA ASP A 64 -15.82 20.14 -1.04
C ASP A 64 -14.38 19.75 -0.64
N GLY A 65 -13.59 19.17 -1.55
CA GLY A 65 -12.20 18.78 -1.28
C GLY A 65 -12.03 17.67 -0.24
N VAL A 66 -13.10 16.93 0.08
CA VAL A 66 -13.10 15.90 1.12
C VAL A 66 -12.12 14.79 0.79
N LYS A 67 -11.15 14.55 1.67
CA LYS A 67 -10.14 13.48 1.51
C LYS A 67 -10.63 12.19 2.16
N ILE A 68 -10.29 11.06 1.56
CA ILE A 68 -10.55 9.74 2.16
C ILE A 68 -9.76 9.65 3.47
N PRO A 69 -10.39 9.28 4.60
CA PRO A 69 -9.69 9.11 5.86
C PRO A 69 -8.60 8.05 5.69
N LYS A 70 -7.37 8.39 6.08
CA LYS A 70 -6.26 7.43 6.05
C LYS A 70 -6.59 6.30 7.00
N LYS A 71 -6.55 5.05 6.50
CA LYS A 71 -6.66 3.86 7.35
C LYS A 71 -5.62 3.97 8.45
N GLN A 72 -6.08 3.99 9.71
CA GLN A 72 -5.18 3.98 10.86
C GLN A 72 -4.29 2.74 10.75
N LYS A 73 -2.97 2.94 10.91
CA LYS A 73 -2.02 1.83 10.94
C LYS A 73 -2.44 0.90 12.07
N ALA A 74 -2.49 -0.41 11.79
CA ALA A 74 -2.83 -1.39 12.80
C ALA A 74 -1.88 -1.23 14.01
N PRO A 75 -2.42 -1.19 15.25
CA PRO A 75 -1.59 -1.17 16.44
C PRO A 75 -0.75 -2.46 16.46
N GLY A 76 0.58 -2.32 16.46
CA GLY A 76 1.50 -3.45 16.45
C GLY A 76 2.47 -3.55 15.27
N VAL A 77 2.44 -2.61 14.31
CA VAL A 77 3.61 -2.42 13.43
C VAL A 77 4.74 -1.87 14.31
N LYS A 78 5.48 -2.78 14.96
CA LYS A 78 6.75 -2.45 15.61
C LYS A 78 7.62 -1.86 14.52
N THR A 79 7.85 -0.55 14.58
CA THR A 79 8.96 0.05 13.86
C THR A 79 10.19 -0.69 14.39
N ILE A 80 10.79 -1.53 13.56
CA ILE A 80 12.03 -2.20 13.94
C ILE A 80 13.05 -1.08 14.03
N GLU A 81 13.32 -0.66 15.26
CA GLU A 81 14.30 0.37 15.55
C GLU A 81 15.64 -0.09 14.98
N THR A 82 16.33 0.80 14.28
CA THR A 82 17.64 0.52 13.72
C THR A 82 18.57 0.16 14.89
N PRO A 83 19.16 -1.05 14.92
CA PRO A 83 20.10 -1.39 15.97
C PRO A 83 21.27 -0.41 16.00
N GLU A 84 21.67 0.04 17.19
CA GLU A 84 22.68 1.11 17.36
C GLU A 84 24.00 0.78 16.66
N TYR A 85 24.43 -0.48 16.70
CA TYR A 85 25.62 -0.97 15.98
C TYR A 85 25.51 -0.83 14.45
N PHE A 86 24.30 -0.96 13.90
CA PHE A 86 24.05 -0.83 12.47
C PHE A 86 23.92 0.64 12.07
N ALA A 87 23.35 1.48 12.93
CA ALA A 87 23.32 2.93 12.72
C ALA A 87 24.72 3.53 12.64
N ALA A 88 25.65 3.09 13.51
CA ALA A 88 27.04 3.51 13.47
C ALA A 88 27.75 3.09 12.17
N ALA A 89 27.57 1.84 11.74
CA ALA A 89 28.13 1.34 10.48
C ALA A 89 27.55 2.05 9.24
N LEU A 90 26.26 2.44 9.30
CA LEU A 90 25.62 3.21 8.24
C LEU A 90 26.04 4.68 8.23
N ALA A 91 26.29 5.28 9.38
CA ALA A 91 26.67 6.69 9.47
C ALA A 91 27.94 6.98 8.67
N ASP A 92 28.94 6.10 8.74
CA ASP A 92 30.19 6.24 7.98
C ASP A 92 29.94 6.20 6.46
N VAL A 93 29.17 5.22 5.99
CA VAL A 93 28.84 5.06 4.56
C VAL A 93 27.94 6.19 4.04
N MET A 94 26.96 6.61 4.84
CA MET A 94 26.02 7.66 4.49
C MET A 94 26.66 9.06 4.50
N CYS A 95 27.70 9.27 5.32
CA CYS A 95 28.52 10.49 5.27
C CYS A 95 29.30 10.58 3.96
N GLN A 96 29.78 9.44 3.43
CA GLN A 96 30.53 9.42 2.17
C GLN A 96 29.62 9.50 0.94
N LYS A 97 28.49 8.77 0.93
CA LYS A 97 27.52 8.77 -0.18
C LYS A 97 26.09 8.61 0.34
N PRO A 98 25.29 9.69 0.44
CA PRO A 98 23.90 9.58 0.88
C PRO A 98 23.08 8.80 -0.15
N LYS A 99 22.69 7.58 0.18
CA LYS A 99 21.82 6.74 -0.66
C LYS A 99 20.48 6.49 0.00
N LYS A 100 19.39 6.56 -0.78
CA LYS A 100 18.06 6.23 -0.27
C LYS A 100 17.98 4.72 -0.06
N ILE A 101 17.86 4.30 1.20
CA ILE A 101 17.57 2.91 1.55
C ILE A 101 16.11 2.63 1.21
N SER A 102 15.86 1.84 0.17
CA SER A 102 14.50 1.55 -0.30
C SER A 102 13.66 0.81 0.75
N ARG A 103 14.29 -0.06 1.57
CA ARG A 103 13.62 -0.87 2.60
C ARG A 103 14.57 -1.22 3.76
N PRO A 104 14.64 -0.42 4.84
CA PRO A 104 15.50 -0.73 6.00
C PRO A 104 14.99 -1.90 6.86
N SER A 105 13.67 -2.13 6.89
CA SER A 105 13.05 -3.14 7.76
C SER A 105 13.51 -4.60 7.51
N PRO A 106 13.64 -5.12 6.28
CA PRO A 106 14.14 -6.48 6.04
C PRO A 106 15.57 -6.69 6.52
N ILE A 107 16.45 -5.69 6.30
CA ILE A 107 17.85 -5.75 6.72
C ILE A 107 17.95 -5.82 8.25
N HIS A 108 17.14 -5.04 8.98
CA HIS A 108 17.13 -5.10 10.45
C HIS A 108 16.70 -6.48 10.96
N LYS A 109 15.63 -7.08 10.41
CA LYS A 109 15.20 -8.44 10.80
C LYS A 109 16.30 -9.47 10.56
N TRP A 110 16.97 -9.38 9.42
CA TRP A 110 18.05 -10.31 9.08
C TRP A 110 19.27 -10.17 9.98
N LEU A 111 19.54 -8.97 10.48
CA LEU A 111 20.58 -8.75 11.49
C LEU A 111 20.16 -9.31 12.85
N GLU A 112 18.90 -9.13 13.26
CA GLU A 112 18.34 -9.69 14.52
C GLU A 112 18.27 -11.22 14.53
N GLU A 113 18.06 -11.86 13.38
CA GLU A 113 18.04 -13.33 13.25
C GLU A 113 19.41 -13.99 13.51
N ALA A 114 20.50 -13.23 13.61
CA ALA A 114 21.83 -13.78 13.83
C ALA A 114 22.05 -14.16 15.30
N LYS A 115 22.16 -15.47 15.58
CA LYS A 115 22.37 -16.01 16.95
C LYS A 115 23.81 -15.84 17.48
N THR A 116 24.78 -15.59 16.61
CA THR A 116 26.20 -15.45 16.97
C THR A 116 26.76 -14.11 16.52
N GLU A 117 27.68 -13.54 17.28
CA GLU A 117 28.29 -12.24 16.97
C GLU A 117 29.08 -12.27 15.65
N THR A 118 29.73 -13.40 15.36
CA THR A 118 30.46 -13.61 14.11
C THR A 118 29.53 -13.60 12.89
N ALA A 119 28.33 -14.17 13.01
CA ALA A 119 27.31 -14.10 11.95
C ALA A 119 26.72 -12.69 11.83
N ARG A 120 26.48 -12.00 12.95
CA ARG A 120 25.99 -10.62 12.98
C ARG A 120 26.95 -9.68 12.25
N ASN A 121 28.25 -9.78 12.51
CA ASN A 121 29.27 -8.95 11.86
C ASN A 121 29.39 -9.22 10.36
N LYS A 122 29.32 -10.50 9.94
CA LYS A 122 29.31 -10.86 8.51
C LYS A 122 28.08 -10.31 7.78
N ARG A 123 26.89 -10.43 8.39
CA ARG A 123 25.64 -9.87 7.84
C ARG A 123 25.68 -8.35 7.78
N MET A 124 26.26 -7.70 8.79
CA MET A 124 26.43 -6.24 8.81
C MET A 124 27.32 -5.75 7.68
N ALA A 125 28.50 -6.36 7.48
CA ALA A 125 29.40 -6.00 6.38
C ALA A 125 28.72 -6.19 5.02
N GLN A 126 28.01 -7.30 4.83
CA GLN A 126 27.25 -7.57 3.60
C GLN A 126 26.09 -6.59 3.39
N ALA A 127 25.38 -6.19 4.46
CA ALA A 127 24.32 -5.20 4.39
C ALA A 127 24.85 -3.81 3.98
N VAL A 128 26.00 -3.41 4.54
CA VAL A 128 26.67 -2.15 4.17
C VAL A 128 27.06 -2.17 2.70
N GLU A 129 27.67 -3.24 2.20
CA GLU A 129 28.02 -3.40 0.78
C GLU A 129 26.78 -3.29 -0.14
N TRP A 130 25.66 -3.89 0.24
CA TRP A 130 24.42 -3.77 -0.53
C TRP A 130 23.89 -2.33 -0.56
N ILE A 131 23.94 -1.63 0.58
CA ILE A 131 23.49 -0.24 0.69
C ILE A 131 24.42 0.70 -0.10
N GLU A 132 25.73 0.47 -0.04
CA GLU A 132 26.72 1.14 -0.90
C GLU A 132 26.42 0.95 -2.38
N ASN A 133 25.87 -0.19 -2.78
CA ASN A 133 25.46 -0.47 -4.15
C ASN A 133 24.01 -0.01 -4.45
N GLY A 134 23.28 0.56 -3.48
CA GLY A 134 21.89 0.97 -3.62
C GLY A 134 20.90 -0.20 -3.74
N LYS A 135 21.30 -1.40 -3.30
CA LYS A 135 20.54 -2.64 -3.39
C LYS A 135 19.86 -2.94 -2.05
N GLY A 136 18.60 -3.38 -2.07
CA GLY A 136 17.93 -3.93 -0.89
C GLY A 136 18.30 -5.40 -0.65
N GLN A 137 17.99 -5.97 0.51
CA GLN A 137 18.33 -7.37 0.83
C GLN A 137 17.87 -8.40 -0.23
N ASN A 138 16.67 -8.21 -0.80
CA ASN A 138 16.09 -9.13 -1.77
C ASN A 138 16.24 -8.67 -3.23
N TRP A 139 17.22 -7.81 -3.52
CA TRP A 139 17.43 -7.25 -4.87
C TRP A 139 17.57 -8.30 -5.98
N LYS A 140 18.02 -9.52 -5.65
CA LYS A 140 18.10 -10.65 -6.59
C LYS A 140 16.73 -11.17 -7.04
N TYR A 141 15.68 -10.94 -6.25
CA TYR A 141 14.31 -11.39 -6.51
C TYR A 141 13.37 -10.25 -6.91
N GLU A 142 13.82 -8.99 -6.85
CA GLU A 142 13.00 -7.82 -7.22
C GLU A 142 12.84 -7.64 -8.74
N LYS A 143 13.59 -8.39 -9.57
CA LYS A 143 13.51 -8.37 -11.04
C LYS A 143 12.75 -9.56 -11.64
N CYS A 144 12.11 -10.38 -10.82
CA CYS A 144 11.27 -11.49 -11.26
C CYS A 144 9.80 -11.10 -11.28
#